data_AF-A0A9Q9MQD9-F1
#
_entry.id   AF-A0A9Q9MQD9-F1
#
_cell.length_a   1.000
_cell.length_b   1.000
_cell.length_c   1.000
_cell.angle_alpha   90.00
_cell.angle_beta   90.00
_cell.angle_gamma   90.00
#
_symmetry.space_group_name_H-M   'P 1'
#
loop_
_entity.id
_entity.type
_entity.pdbx_description
1 polymer ?
#
loop_
_entity_poly.entity_id
_entity_poly.type
_entity_poly.pdbx_seq_one_letter_code
_entity_poly.pdbx_strand_id
1 'polypeptide(L)'
;MKAQWRERFAGIDRLYGVGTVERLSACRVAVVGMGGVGSWVVEALARTGVGHIRLIDADDLCVSNTNRQLPALAGQYGRNKARAMAERCVAINPDIEADAVEAFLTSGNIETLLGEGFDLVIDACDSFRVKVENIAWCRRRKLPLVTVGAAGGRTDPTLVRVRDVSRTEHDAMLALIRKKLRSEFNFPKNPQRYFGVPAVYSLENVKYPQADGSVCGIRPQLDADATLKLDCGAGLGAATHITGTFAFVAVGKALEMLLKPKVPAATPAAEAVAAA
;
A
#
# COMPACT_ATOMS: atom_id res chain seq x y z
N MET A 1 -19.17 -10.19 19.09
CA MET A 1 -18.83 -8.75 18.99
C MET A 1 -19.30 -8.01 20.22
N LYS A 2 -18.43 -7.21 20.85
CA LYS A 2 -18.78 -6.38 22.01
C LYS A 2 -19.69 -5.22 21.57
N ALA A 3 -20.62 -4.76 22.41
CA ALA A 3 -21.53 -3.65 22.08
C ALA A 3 -20.80 -2.38 21.62
N GLN A 4 -19.67 -2.05 22.28
CA GLN A 4 -18.81 -0.91 21.91
C GLN A 4 -18.19 -1.03 20.50
N TRP A 5 -17.95 -2.23 20.00
CA TRP A 5 -17.40 -2.43 18.65
C TRP A 5 -18.41 -1.99 17.58
N ARG A 6 -19.71 -2.30 17.77
CA ARG A 6 -20.76 -1.86 16.85
C ARG A 6 -20.90 -0.34 16.87
N GLU A 7 -20.80 0.28 18.03
CA GLU A 7 -20.86 1.74 18.17
C GLU A 7 -19.69 2.45 17.46
N ARG A 8 -18.45 1.95 17.61
CA ARG A 8 -17.26 2.52 16.94
C ARG A 8 -17.41 2.60 15.43
N PHE A 9 -18.02 1.58 14.82
CA PHE A 9 -18.06 1.42 13.36
C PHE A 9 -19.45 1.54 12.74
N ALA A 10 -20.49 1.89 13.51
CA ALA A 10 -21.85 2.03 13.00
C ALA A 10 -21.96 2.98 11.79
N GLY A 11 -21.08 3.99 11.71
CA GLY A 11 -20.98 4.88 10.55
C GLY A 11 -20.59 4.18 9.25
N ILE A 12 -19.78 3.12 9.33
CA ILE A 12 -19.37 2.32 8.17
C ILE A 12 -20.55 1.51 7.63
N ASP A 13 -21.32 0.84 8.49
CA ASP A 13 -22.54 0.12 8.06
C ASP A 13 -23.59 1.08 7.48
N ARG A 14 -23.73 2.30 8.03
CA ARG A 14 -24.63 3.31 7.44
C ARG A 14 -24.18 3.79 6.05
N LEU A 15 -22.88 3.76 5.77
CA LEU A 15 -22.32 4.21 4.50
C LEU A 15 -22.27 3.10 3.43
N TYR A 16 -21.86 1.89 3.82
CA TYR A 16 -21.60 0.78 2.90
C TYR A 16 -22.67 -0.33 2.95
N GLY A 17 -23.61 -0.25 3.87
CA GLY A 17 -24.69 -1.22 4.07
C GLY A 17 -24.46 -2.11 5.29
N VAL A 18 -25.56 -2.51 5.94
CA VAL A 18 -25.55 -3.37 7.14
C VAL A 18 -24.83 -4.69 6.87
N GLY A 19 -23.94 -5.09 7.80
CA GLY A 19 -23.12 -6.30 7.67
C GLY A 19 -21.76 -6.06 7.01
N THR A 20 -21.49 -4.83 6.56
CA THR A 20 -20.18 -4.46 6.02
C THR A 20 -19.10 -4.58 7.08
N VAL A 21 -19.33 -4.04 8.27
CA VAL A 21 -18.31 -4.08 9.33
C VAL A 21 -18.02 -5.52 9.77
N GLU A 22 -19.05 -6.37 9.87
CA GLU A 22 -18.88 -7.79 10.17
C GLU A 22 -17.99 -8.47 9.13
N ARG A 23 -18.26 -8.21 7.85
CA ARG A 23 -17.44 -8.72 6.76
C ARG A 23 -16.00 -8.22 6.81
N LEU A 24 -15.78 -6.92 6.99
CA LEU A 24 -14.43 -6.34 7.08
C LEU A 24 -13.67 -6.85 8.30
N SER A 25 -14.36 -7.14 9.40
CA SER A 25 -13.74 -7.72 10.59
C SER A 25 -13.24 -9.14 10.41
N ALA A 26 -13.70 -9.85 9.38
CA ALA A 26 -13.17 -11.14 8.99
C ALA A 26 -12.03 -11.03 7.96
N CYS A 27 -11.74 -9.83 7.43
CA CYS A 27 -10.70 -9.64 6.42
C CYS A 27 -9.30 -9.52 7.02
N ARG A 28 -8.33 -10.12 6.32
CA ARG A 28 -6.89 -10.03 6.61
C ARG A 28 -6.20 -9.21 5.53
N VAL A 29 -5.61 -8.07 5.91
CA VAL A 29 -4.88 -7.18 4.99
C VAL A 29 -3.41 -7.12 5.38
N ALA A 30 -2.51 -7.22 4.42
CA ALA A 30 -1.09 -6.92 4.62
C ALA A 30 -0.75 -5.54 4.02
N VAL A 31 -0.03 -4.70 4.77
CA VAL A 31 0.46 -3.41 4.30
C VAL A 31 1.98 -3.41 4.34
N VAL A 32 2.60 -3.20 3.18
CA VAL A 32 4.05 -3.18 3.02
C VAL A 32 4.53 -1.73 2.98
N GLY A 33 5.38 -1.34 3.93
CA GLY A 33 5.88 0.02 4.12
C GLY A 33 4.96 0.88 5.00
N MET A 34 5.52 1.47 6.05
CA MET A 34 4.87 2.33 7.05
C MET A 34 5.30 3.80 6.95
N GLY A 35 5.67 4.22 5.73
CA GLY A 35 6.09 5.58 5.43
C GLY A 35 4.94 6.59 5.31
N GLY A 36 5.14 7.59 4.44
CA GLY A 36 4.21 8.72 4.28
C GLY A 36 2.84 8.34 3.73
N VAL A 37 2.70 7.19 3.08
CA VAL A 37 1.41 6.67 2.61
C VAL A 37 0.93 5.54 3.52
N GLY A 38 1.76 4.53 3.75
CA GLY A 38 1.35 3.32 4.47
C GLY A 38 0.84 3.55 5.89
N SER A 39 1.41 4.51 6.64
CA SER A 39 0.93 4.85 7.98
C SER A 39 -0.53 5.34 7.97
N TRP A 40 -0.92 6.14 6.97
CA TRP A 40 -2.30 6.59 6.80
C TRP A 40 -3.22 5.51 6.21
N VAL A 41 -2.68 4.56 5.42
CA VAL A 41 -3.44 3.39 4.95
C VAL A 41 -3.88 2.56 6.15
N VAL A 42 -2.94 2.22 7.02
CA VAL A 42 -3.20 1.43 8.22
C VAL A 42 -4.21 2.12 9.14
N GLU A 43 -4.05 3.42 9.37
CA GLU A 43 -5.01 4.22 10.14
C GLU A 43 -6.44 4.12 9.58
N ALA A 44 -6.59 4.31 8.27
CA ALA A 44 -7.89 4.28 7.62
C ALA A 44 -8.51 2.87 7.62
N LEU A 45 -7.71 1.81 7.45
CA LEU A 45 -8.19 0.42 7.57
C LEU A 45 -8.68 0.12 8.99
N ALA A 46 -7.92 0.48 10.02
CA ALA A 46 -8.30 0.30 11.42
C ALA A 46 -9.60 1.04 11.76
N ARG A 47 -9.76 2.26 11.24
CA ARG A 47 -10.98 3.07 11.40
C ARG A 47 -12.18 2.58 10.59
N THR A 48 -11.98 1.64 9.67
CA THR A 48 -13.05 1.06 8.85
C THR A 48 -13.47 -0.34 9.34
N GLY A 49 -12.91 -0.81 10.46
CA GLY A 49 -13.30 -2.08 11.07
C GLY A 49 -12.66 -3.32 10.44
N VAL A 50 -11.55 -3.16 9.70
CA VAL A 50 -10.74 -4.32 9.27
C VAL A 50 -10.23 -5.07 10.50
N GLY A 51 -10.40 -6.38 10.52
CA GLY A 51 -10.13 -7.19 11.72
C GLY A 51 -8.69 -7.63 11.89
N HIS A 52 -7.95 -7.82 10.80
CA HIS A 52 -6.55 -8.20 10.85
C HIS A 52 -5.70 -7.35 9.89
N ILE A 53 -4.64 -6.75 10.41
CA ILE A 53 -3.66 -5.99 9.62
C ILE A 53 -2.25 -6.48 9.96
N ARG A 54 -1.50 -6.96 8.96
CA ARG A 54 -0.04 -7.17 9.07
C ARG A 54 0.68 -5.94 8.54
N LEU A 55 1.59 -5.38 9.32
CA LEU A 55 2.37 -4.18 9.03
C LEU A 55 3.84 -4.59 8.82
N ILE A 56 4.39 -4.41 7.62
CA ILE A 56 5.75 -4.87 7.29
C ILE A 56 6.64 -3.65 7.03
N ASP A 57 7.51 -3.31 7.97
CA ASP A 57 8.50 -2.24 7.84
C ASP A 57 9.62 -2.38 8.89
N ALA A 58 10.88 -2.21 8.48
CA ALA A 58 12.04 -2.32 9.37
C ALA A 58 12.58 -0.96 9.86
N ASP A 59 12.11 0.16 9.31
CA ASP A 59 12.62 1.47 9.67
C ASP A 59 12.09 1.95 11.02
N ASP A 60 12.90 2.80 11.66
CA ASP A 60 12.52 3.59 12.82
C ASP A 60 11.97 4.98 12.44
N LEU A 61 11.19 5.55 13.36
CA LEU A 61 10.66 6.90 13.25
C LEU A 61 11.77 7.94 13.38
N CYS A 62 11.91 8.80 12.37
CA CYS A 62 12.85 9.91 12.36
C CYS A 62 12.12 11.25 12.44
N VAL A 63 12.76 12.28 13.03
CA VAL A 63 12.23 13.66 13.08
C VAL A 63 11.88 14.17 11.68
N SER A 64 12.66 13.81 10.66
CA SER A 64 12.43 14.19 9.26
C SER A 64 11.17 13.56 8.64
N ASN A 65 10.48 12.66 9.35
CA ASN A 65 9.23 12.04 8.92
C ASN A 65 7.99 12.89 9.27
N THR A 66 8.14 13.87 10.17
CA THR A 66 7.05 14.69 10.74
C THR A 66 6.16 15.38 9.69
N ASN A 67 6.72 15.75 8.54
CA ASN A 67 5.97 16.44 7.47
C ASN A 67 4.94 15.56 6.73
N ARG A 68 4.95 14.23 6.95
CA ARG A 68 4.17 13.30 6.11
C ARG A 68 3.76 11.96 6.75
N GLN A 69 4.38 11.54 7.86
CA GLN A 69 4.10 10.23 8.47
C GLN A 69 3.29 10.40 9.76
N LEU A 70 2.16 9.71 9.84
CA LEU A 70 1.24 9.79 10.98
C LEU A 70 1.88 9.52 12.35
N PRO A 71 2.73 8.48 12.54
CA PRO A 71 3.32 8.17 13.86
C PRO A 71 4.49 9.07 14.26
N ALA A 72 4.97 9.97 13.39
CA ALA A 72 6.13 10.81 13.65
C ALA A 72 5.78 11.99 14.58
N LEU A 73 5.74 11.71 15.88
CA LEU A 73 5.37 12.64 16.95
C LEU A 73 6.50 12.72 18.00
N ALA A 74 6.53 13.82 18.75
CA ALA A 74 7.44 13.94 19.89
C ALA A 74 7.24 12.76 20.87
N GLY A 75 8.34 12.17 21.33
CA GLY A 75 8.32 10.96 22.17
C GLY A 75 8.19 9.64 21.42
N GLN A 76 8.03 9.64 20.08
CA GLN A 76 7.97 8.41 19.27
C GLN A 76 9.23 8.17 18.44
N TYR A 77 10.12 9.16 18.29
CA TYR A 77 11.33 9.03 17.47
C TYR A 77 12.26 7.93 17.99
N GLY A 78 12.86 7.17 17.07
CA GLY A 78 13.69 6.01 17.36
C GLY A 78 12.93 4.70 17.61
N ARG A 79 11.60 4.71 17.62
CA ARG A 79 10.78 3.49 17.66
C ARG A 79 10.53 2.96 16.26
N ASN A 80 10.45 1.64 16.11
CA ASN A 80 10.07 1.01 14.84
C ASN A 80 8.68 1.47 14.38
N LYS A 81 8.57 1.81 13.09
CA LYS A 81 7.33 2.35 12.49
C LYS A 81 6.16 1.36 12.53
N ALA A 82 6.41 0.08 12.24
CA ALA A 82 5.38 -0.95 12.25
C ALA A 82 4.83 -1.19 13.66
N ARG A 83 5.70 -1.26 14.67
CA ARG A 83 5.29 -1.37 16.08
C ARG A 83 4.43 -0.19 16.53
N ALA A 84 4.90 1.04 16.29
CA ALA A 84 4.17 2.26 16.67
C ALA A 84 2.77 2.31 16.03
N MET A 85 2.65 1.88 14.77
CA MET A 85 1.36 1.80 14.09
C MET A 85 0.48 0.66 14.59
N ALA A 86 1.03 -0.50 14.94
CA ALA A 86 0.26 -1.61 15.51
C ALA A 86 -0.37 -1.24 16.87
N GLU A 87 0.39 -0.59 17.76
CA GLU A 87 -0.14 -0.06 19.03
C GLU A 87 -1.28 0.93 18.79
N ARG A 88 -1.13 1.80 17.79
CA ARG A 88 -2.15 2.75 17.40
C ARG A 88 -3.41 2.07 16.86
N CYS A 89 -3.28 1.00 16.08
CA CYS A 89 -4.42 0.19 15.63
C CYS A 89 -5.21 -0.38 16.82
N VAL A 90 -4.52 -0.96 17.80
CA VAL A 90 -5.16 -1.52 19.01
C VAL A 90 -5.85 -0.43 19.83
N ALA A 91 -5.25 0.78 19.91
CA ALA A 91 -5.89 1.91 20.58
C ALA A 91 -7.17 2.39 19.87
N ILE A 92 -7.27 2.24 18.55
CA ILE A 92 -8.49 2.54 17.77
C ILE A 92 -9.52 1.44 17.92
N ASN A 93 -9.10 0.18 17.78
CA ASN A 93 -9.93 -1.00 17.82
C ASN A 93 -9.26 -2.09 18.67
N PRO A 94 -9.62 -2.24 19.96
CA PRO A 94 -9.04 -3.27 20.82
C PRO A 94 -9.29 -4.72 20.36
N ASP A 95 -10.21 -4.94 19.43
CA ASP A 95 -10.50 -6.26 18.86
C ASP A 95 -9.75 -6.49 17.53
N ILE A 96 -8.90 -5.56 17.06
CA ILE A 96 -8.06 -5.76 15.86
C ILE A 96 -6.84 -6.62 16.17
N GLU A 97 -6.51 -7.54 15.27
CA GLU A 97 -5.23 -8.23 15.25
C GLU A 97 -4.25 -7.41 14.41
N ALA A 98 -3.37 -6.66 15.07
CA ALA A 98 -2.34 -5.84 14.42
C ALA A 98 -0.96 -6.48 14.61
N ASP A 99 -0.48 -7.17 13.56
CA ASP A 99 0.78 -7.90 13.55
C ASP A 99 1.91 -7.02 12.96
N ALA A 100 2.85 -6.60 13.80
CA ALA A 100 4.00 -5.80 13.38
C ALA A 100 5.19 -6.70 13.04
N VAL A 101 5.63 -6.64 11.77
CA VAL A 101 6.80 -7.35 11.26
C VAL A 101 7.92 -6.35 10.98
N GLU A 102 8.94 -6.39 11.83
CA GLU A 102 10.13 -5.52 11.76
C GLU A 102 11.16 -6.03 10.76
N ALA A 103 10.72 -6.18 9.51
CA ALA A 103 11.57 -6.63 8.41
C ALA A 103 11.18 -5.92 7.11
N PHE A 104 12.16 -5.74 6.23
CA PHE A 104 11.86 -5.40 4.85
C PHE A 104 11.31 -6.62 4.12
N LEU A 105 10.31 -6.39 3.27
CA LEU A 105 9.87 -7.41 2.32
C LEU A 105 10.95 -7.60 1.25
N THR A 106 11.34 -8.84 1.02
CA THR A 106 12.35 -9.26 0.05
C THR A 106 11.86 -10.48 -0.72
N SER A 107 12.47 -10.80 -1.86
CA SER A 107 12.13 -12.01 -2.60
C SER A 107 12.39 -13.30 -1.79
N GLY A 108 13.29 -13.28 -0.81
CA GLY A 108 13.63 -14.42 0.03
C GLY A 108 12.63 -14.68 1.17
N ASN A 109 11.89 -13.67 1.62
CA ASN A 109 10.93 -13.80 2.73
C ASN A 109 9.47 -13.55 2.33
N ILE A 110 9.19 -13.18 1.07
CA ILE A 110 7.83 -12.86 0.62
C ILE A 110 6.83 -14.00 0.80
N GLU A 111 7.26 -15.25 0.58
CA GLU A 111 6.42 -16.43 0.83
C GLU A 111 6.04 -16.54 2.31
N THR A 112 7.02 -16.41 3.20
CA THR A 112 6.81 -16.46 4.64
C THR A 112 5.91 -15.33 5.13
N LEU A 113 6.11 -14.12 4.62
CA LEU A 113 5.40 -12.94 5.14
C LEU A 113 3.98 -12.77 4.57
N LEU A 114 3.74 -13.22 3.33
CA LEU A 114 2.47 -13.00 2.62
C LEU A 114 1.71 -14.30 2.27
N GLY A 115 2.28 -15.48 2.55
CA GLY A 115 1.69 -16.79 2.23
C GLY A 115 0.52 -17.22 3.13
N GLU A 116 0.28 -16.53 4.25
CA GLU A 116 -0.68 -16.90 5.30
C GLU A 116 -2.17 -16.60 4.98
N GLY A 117 -2.54 -16.52 3.70
CA GLY A 117 -3.95 -16.38 3.30
C GLY A 117 -4.56 -14.99 3.54
N PHE A 118 -3.83 -13.93 3.16
CA PHE A 118 -4.39 -12.57 3.14
C PHE A 118 -5.50 -12.41 2.08
N ASP A 119 -6.47 -11.54 2.33
CA ASP A 119 -7.48 -11.16 1.35
C ASP A 119 -6.98 -10.07 0.38
N LEU A 120 -6.02 -9.27 0.84
CA LEU A 120 -5.47 -8.14 0.09
C LEU A 120 -4.08 -7.74 0.59
N VAL A 121 -3.22 -7.34 -0.34
CA VAL A 121 -1.95 -6.64 -0.06
C VAL A 121 -2.05 -5.19 -0.51
N ILE A 122 -1.62 -4.26 0.32
CA ILE A 122 -1.42 -2.86 -0.06
C ILE A 122 0.08 -2.55 -0.02
N ASP A 123 0.64 -2.29 -1.18
CA ASP A 123 2.06 -2.00 -1.36
C ASP A 123 2.31 -0.48 -1.37
N ALA A 124 2.76 0.03 -0.22
CA ALA A 124 3.08 1.43 0.04
C ALA A 124 4.58 1.65 0.35
N CYS A 125 5.45 0.67 0.05
CA CYS A 125 6.89 0.84 0.15
C CYS A 125 7.41 1.78 -0.95
N ASP A 126 8.65 2.26 -0.81
CA ASP A 126 9.32 3.12 -1.80
C ASP A 126 10.40 2.39 -2.60
N SER A 127 10.74 1.16 -2.23
CA SER A 127 11.71 0.34 -2.95
C SER A 127 11.15 -0.20 -4.26
N PHE A 128 11.69 0.32 -5.36
CA PHE A 128 11.39 -0.14 -6.71
C PHE A 128 11.44 -1.66 -6.88
N ARG A 129 12.53 -2.28 -6.39
CA ARG A 129 12.74 -3.74 -6.54
C ARG A 129 11.68 -4.53 -5.78
N VAL A 130 11.38 -4.11 -4.54
CA VAL A 130 10.35 -4.76 -3.71
C VAL A 130 8.99 -4.69 -4.39
N LYS A 131 8.61 -3.54 -4.96
CA LYS A 131 7.34 -3.41 -5.69
C LYS A 131 7.23 -4.38 -6.87
N VAL A 132 8.28 -4.50 -7.69
CA VAL A 132 8.28 -5.41 -8.85
C VAL A 132 8.07 -6.85 -8.41
N GLU A 133 8.86 -7.31 -7.43
CA GLU A 133 8.78 -8.68 -6.92
C GLU A 133 7.43 -8.95 -6.25
N ASN A 134 6.92 -8.01 -5.44
CA ASN A 134 5.64 -8.15 -4.75
C ASN A 134 4.47 -8.24 -5.74
N ILE A 135 4.42 -7.35 -6.73
CA ILE A 135 3.40 -7.38 -7.78
C ILE A 135 3.44 -8.71 -8.54
N ALA A 136 4.63 -9.17 -8.93
CA ALA A 136 4.77 -10.41 -9.67
C ALA A 136 4.38 -11.64 -8.84
N TRP A 137 4.80 -11.70 -7.58
CA TRP A 137 4.51 -12.80 -6.66
C TRP A 137 3.02 -12.88 -6.35
N CYS A 138 2.38 -11.76 -6.00
CA CYS A 138 0.95 -11.69 -5.71
C CYS A 138 0.12 -12.10 -6.93
N ARG A 139 0.45 -11.57 -8.12
CA ARG A 139 -0.27 -11.86 -9.37
C ARG A 139 -0.19 -13.34 -9.76
N ARG A 140 0.94 -14.02 -9.51
CA ARG A 140 1.09 -15.46 -9.75
C ARG A 140 0.21 -16.30 -8.83
N ARG A 141 0.01 -15.86 -7.59
CA ARG A 141 -0.81 -16.55 -6.57
C ARG A 141 -2.27 -16.11 -6.55
N LYS A 142 -2.67 -15.21 -7.46
CA LYS A 142 -4.00 -14.59 -7.47
C LYS A 142 -4.32 -13.88 -6.14
N LEU A 143 -3.30 -13.48 -5.39
CA LEU A 143 -3.47 -12.64 -4.20
C LEU A 143 -3.75 -11.21 -4.65
N PRO A 144 -4.92 -10.63 -4.34
CA PRO A 144 -5.22 -9.26 -4.74
C PRO A 144 -4.21 -8.28 -4.16
N LEU A 145 -3.79 -7.31 -4.96
CA LEU A 145 -2.83 -6.29 -4.56
C LEU A 145 -3.21 -4.92 -5.12
N VAL A 146 -3.10 -3.89 -4.27
CA VAL A 146 -3.10 -2.47 -4.67
C VAL A 146 -1.69 -1.93 -4.45
N THR A 147 -1.07 -1.34 -5.48
CA THR A 147 0.22 -0.66 -5.34
C THR A 147 0.05 0.86 -5.32
N VAL A 148 0.99 1.56 -4.72
CA VAL A 148 1.03 3.01 -4.66
C VAL A 148 2.28 3.49 -5.39
N GLY A 149 2.11 4.48 -6.27
CA GLY A 149 3.19 5.20 -6.94
C GLY A 149 3.88 6.25 -6.04
N ALA A 150 4.72 7.08 -6.65
CA ALA A 150 5.48 8.10 -5.95
C ALA A 150 4.58 9.29 -5.59
N ALA A 151 4.36 9.51 -4.29
CA ALA A 151 3.59 10.64 -3.77
C ALA A 151 4.42 11.93 -3.56
N GLY A 152 5.76 11.83 -3.53
CA GLY A 152 6.66 12.96 -3.36
C GLY A 152 6.72 13.88 -4.58
N GLY A 153 7.09 15.14 -4.36
CA GLY A 153 7.21 16.18 -5.38
C GLY A 153 5.87 16.63 -5.95
N ARG A 154 4.78 16.45 -5.20
CA ARG A 154 3.41 16.76 -5.61
C ARG A 154 2.76 17.67 -4.58
N THR A 155 1.76 18.44 -5.01
CA THR A 155 1.10 19.48 -4.21
C THR A 155 -0.41 19.54 -4.39
N ASP A 156 -0.96 18.96 -5.47
CA ASP A 156 -2.40 18.93 -5.74
C ASP A 156 -3.01 17.54 -5.42
N PRO A 157 -3.74 17.40 -4.30
CA PRO A 157 -4.36 16.12 -3.93
C PRO A 157 -5.52 15.75 -4.86
N THR A 158 -6.11 16.72 -5.58
CA THR A 158 -7.28 16.49 -6.43
C THR A 158 -6.93 15.72 -7.70
N LEU A 159 -5.65 15.61 -8.05
CA LEU A 159 -5.14 14.87 -9.21
C LEU A 159 -4.80 13.40 -8.91
N VAL A 160 -4.98 12.95 -7.67
CA VAL A 160 -4.77 11.55 -7.28
C VAL A 160 -5.91 10.67 -7.81
N ARG A 161 -5.56 9.56 -8.48
CA ARG A 161 -6.51 8.63 -9.12
C ARG A 161 -6.01 7.19 -9.03
N VAL A 162 -6.91 6.25 -9.37
CA VAL A 162 -6.61 4.82 -9.47
C VAL A 162 -6.76 4.36 -10.92
N ARG A 163 -5.73 3.71 -11.45
CA ARG A 163 -5.79 2.95 -12.72
C ARG A 163 -5.03 1.65 -12.57
N ASP A 164 -5.18 0.74 -13.53
CA ASP A 164 -4.28 -0.41 -13.61
C ASP A 164 -2.83 0.07 -13.81
N VAL A 165 -1.86 -0.61 -13.17
CA VAL A 165 -0.42 -0.33 -13.28
C VAL A 165 -0.01 -0.12 -14.73
N SER A 166 -0.53 -0.90 -15.68
CA SER A 166 -0.20 -0.80 -17.11
C SER A 166 -0.59 0.52 -17.77
N ARG A 167 -1.47 1.31 -17.15
CA ARG A 167 -2.07 2.56 -17.65
C ARG A 167 -1.65 3.81 -16.90
N THR A 168 -0.73 3.69 -15.96
CA THR A 168 -0.26 4.83 -15.17
C THR A 168 0.69 5.70 -15.98
N GLU A 169 0.70 6.99 -15.67
CA GLU A 169 1.38 8.08 -16.38
C GLU A 169 1.87 9.11 -15.36
N HIS A 170 2.76 10.04 -15.73
CA HIS A 170 3.34 11.04 -14.81
C HIS A 170 3.99 10.45 -13.53
N ASP A 171 4.45 9.19 -13.61
CA ASP A 171 5.13 8.49 -12.51
C ASP A 171 6.27 7.63 -13.06
N ALA A 172 7.50 8.06 -12.79
CA ALA A 172 8.71 7.40 -13.28
C ALA A 172 8.93 6.01 -12.65
N MET A 173 8.60 5.85 -11.36
CA MET A 173 8.75 4.57 -10.66
C MET A 173 7.80 3.53 -11.26
N LEU A 174 6.52 3.90 -11.43
CA LEU A 174 5.54 3.00 -12.04
C LEU A 174 5.88 2.71 -13.51
N ALA A 175 6.46 3.66 -14.25
CA ALA A 175 6.95 3.41 -15.60
C ALA A 175 8.08 2.36 -15.65
N LEU A 176 9.05 2.44 -14.73
CA LEU A 176 10.10 1.44 -14.60
C LEU A 176 9.53 0.08 -14.17
N ILE A 177 8.54 0.07 -13.26
CA ILE A 177 7.90 -1.17 -12.78
C ILE A 177 7.22 -1.86 -13.95
N ARG A 178 6.44 -1.11 -14.75
CA ARG A 178 5.82 -1.65 -15.98
C ARG A 178 6.84 -2.26 -16.93
N LYS A 179 8.00 -1.60 -17.11
CA LYS A 179 9.07 -2.09 -17.99
C LYS A 179 9.61 -3.43 -17.48
N LYS A 180 9.97 -3.51 -16.19
CA LYS A 180 10.50 -4.74 -15.58
C LYS A 180 9.51 -5.90 -15.55
N LEU A 181 8.25 -5.64 -15.20
CA LEU A 181 7.22 -6.67 -15.21
C LEU A 181 7.03 -7.30 -16.60
N ARG A 182 7.15 -6.51 -17.68
CA ARG A 182 7.10 -7.02 -19.07
C ARG A 182 8.34 -7.77 -19.51
N SER A 183 9.52 -7.35 -19.06
CA SER A 183 10.78 -7.96 -19.49
C SER A 183 11.10 -9.24 -18.72
N GLU A 184 10.78 -9.30 -17.43
CA GLU A 184 11.28 -10.33 -16.51
C GLU A 184 10.18 -11.22 -15.91
N PHE A 185 8.92 -10.76 -15.90
CA PHE A 185 7.83 -11.45 -15.19
C PHE A 185 6.65 -11.84 -16.10
N ASN A 186 6.84 -11.83 -17.41
CA ASN A 186 5.84 -12.24 -18.42
C ASN A 186 4.49 -11.50 -18.29
N PHE A 187 4.53 -10.23 -17.88
CA PHE A 187 3.34 -9.38 -17.97
C PHE A 187 3.06 -9.00 -19.44
N PRO A 188 1.79 -8.76 -19.81
CA PRO A 188 1.42 -8.47 -21.18
C PRO A 188 2.19 -7.29 -21.79
N LYS A 189 2.79 -7.51 -22.96
CA LYS A 189 3.40 -6.45 -23.78
C LYS A 189 2.37 -5.72 -24.64
N ASN A 190 1.27 -6.41 -24.99
CA ASN A 190 0.17 -5.84 -25.77
C ASN A 190 -0.45 -4.65 -25.02
N PRO A 191 -0.43 -3.43 -25.59
CA PRO A 191 -1.03 -2.25 -24.97
C PRO A 191 -2.53 -2.37 -24.73
N GLN A 192 -3.27 -3.32 -25.29
CA GLN A 192 -4.70 -3.51 -25.01
C GLN A 192 -4.98 -4.39 -23.78
N ARG A 193 -3.96 -5.07 -23.24
CA ARG A 193 -4.11 -5.95 -22.07
C ARG A 193 -3.67 -5.27 -20.78
N TYR A 194 -4.52 -5.38 -19.77
CA TYR A 194 -4.27 -4.90 -18.41
C TYR A 194 -3.40 -5.87 -17.62
N PHE A 195 -2.73 -5.37 -16.58
CA PHE A 195 -1.94 -6.21 -15.68
C PHE A 195 -2.79 -6.87 -14.60
N GLY A 196 -3.97 -6.31 -14.32
CA GLY A 196 -4.87 -6.74 -13.26
C GLY A 196 -4.46 -6.23 -11.88
N VAL A 197 -3.70 -5.14 -11.82
CA VAL A 197 -3.12 -4.60 -10.57
C VAL A 197 -3.44 -3.12 -10.48
N PRO A 198 -4.38 -2.70 -9.61
CA PRO A 198 -4.65 -1.29 -9.37
C PRO A 198 -3.43 -0.57 -8.79
N ALA A 199 -3.20 0.64 -9.27
CA ALA A 199 -2.16 1.55 -8.82
C ALA A 199 -2.76 2.92 -8.51
N VAL A 200 -2.45 3.45 -7.33
CA VAL A 200 -2.71 4.84 -6.96
C VAL A 200 -1.56 5.70 -7.45
N TYR A 201 -1.87 6.75 -8.21
CA TYR A 201 -0.88 7.70 -8.72
C TYR A 201 -1.54 9.07 -8.90
N SER A 202 -0.76 10.09 -9.27
CA SER A 202 -1.30 11.41 -9.59
C SER A 202 -0.90 11.85 -11.01
N LEU A 203 -1.77 12.64 -11.63
CA LEU A 203 -1.52 13.27 -12.93
C LEU A 203 -0.64 14.52 -12.82
N GLU A 204 -0.33 14.98 -11.61
CA GLU A 204 0.58 16.11 -11.41
C GLU A 204 2.02 15.72 -11.78
N ASN A 205 2.70 16.56 -12.57
CA ASN A 205 4.13 16.37 -12.79
C ASN A 205 4.93 16.57 -11.49
N VAL A 206 5.99 15.80 -11.33
CA VAL A 206 6.88 15.90 -10.17
C VAL A 206 7.60 17.25 -10.17
N LYS A 207 7.59 17.91 -9.01
CA LYS A 207 8.33 19.12 -8.69
C LYS A 207 9.62 18.76 -7.95
N TYR A 208 10.74 19.28 -8.42
CA TYR A 208 12.08 19.00 -7.92
C TYR A 208 12.67 20.24 -7.23
N PRO A 209 13.28 20.05 -6.04
CA PRO A 209 14.03 21.12 -5.40
C PRO A 209 15.29 21.46 -6.22
N GLN A 210 15.61 22.75 -6.29
CA GLN A 210 16.77 23.29 -6.98
C GLN A 210 17.84 23.75 -5.97
N ALA A 211 19.07 23.95 -6.44
CA ALA A 211 20.19 24.37 -5.59
C ALA A 211 19.99 25.77 -4.96
N ASP A 212 19.22 26.63 -5.63
CA ASP A 212 18.84 27.97 -5.14
C ASP A 212 17.67 27.96 -4.15
N GLY A 213 17.17 26.77 -3.78
CA GLY A 213 16.03 26.59 -2.88
C GLY A 213 14.66 26.74 -3.56
N SER A 214 14.60 27.10 -4.85
CA SER A 214 13.36 27.10 -5.61
C SER A 214 12.88 25.66 -5.90
N VAL A 215 11.64 25.51 -6.34
CA VAL A 215 11.05 24.22 -6.70
C VAL A 215 10.35 24.33 -8.04
N CYS A 216 10.72 23.49 -9.01
CA CYS A 216 10.17 23.55 -10.37
C CYS A 216 10.05 22.16 -11.01
N GLY A 217 9.50 22.07 -12.23
CA GLY A 217 9.32 20.79 -12.94
C GLY A 217 10.58 20.23 -13.60
N ILE A 218 11.72 20.93 -13.51
CA ILE A 218 12.96 20.53 -14.15
C ILE A 218 13.74 19.64 -13.19
N ARG A 219 13.98 18.39 -13.60
CA ARG A 219 14.84 17.48 -12.83
C ARG A 219 16.27 18.01 -12.87
N PRO A 220 16.92 18.22 -11.70
CA PRO A 220 18.32 18.64 -11.65
C PRO A 220 19.21 17.63 -12.39
N GLN A 221 20.15 18.13 -13.19
CA GLN A 221 21.25 17.30 -13.71
C GLN A 221 22.21 17.07 -12.55
N LEU A 222 22.28 15.83 -12.10
CA LEU A 222 23.21 15.40 -11.05
C LEU A 222 24.33 14.61 -11.71
N ASP A 223 25.56 14.85 -11.30
CA ASP A 223 26.73 14.05 -11.70
C ASP A 223 26.48 12.56 -11.42
N ALA A 224 27.15 11.67 -12.17
CA ALA A 224 26.92 10.22 -12.12
C ALA A 224 26.93 9.62 -10.70
N ASP A 225 27.75 10.16 -9.80
CA ASP A 225 27.84 9.74 -8.39
C ASP A 225 26.68 10.25 -7.52
N ALA A 226 26.08 11.38 -7.86
CA ALA A 226 24.90 11.92 -7.19
C ALA A 226 23.59 11.32 -7.73
N THR A 227 23.59 10.80 -8.97
CA THR A 227 22.48 10.02 -9.52
C THR A 227 22.28 8.68 -8.79
N LEU A 228 23.35 8.09 -8.26
CA LEU A 228 23.31 6.89 -7.40
C LEU A 228 22.86 7.18 -5.96
N LYS A 229 23.01 8.42 -5.47
CA LYS A 229 22.56 8.88 -4.14
C LYS A 229 21.13 9.44 -4.10
N LEU A 230 20.41 9.35 -5.22
CA LEU A 230 18.98 9.70 -5.29
C LEU A 230 18.08 8.71 -4.55
N ASP A 231 18.65 7.62 -4.01
CA ASP A 231 18.08 6.93 -2.86
C ASP A 231 18.25 7.83 -1.62
N CYS A 232 17.26 8.71 -1.42
CA CYS A 232 16.91 9.37 -0.17
C CYS A 232 17.77 10.53 0.38
N GLY A 233 18.93 10.88 -0.18
CA GLY A 233 19.78 11.97 0.36
C GLY A 233 19.46 13.39 -0.12
N ALA A 234 19.05 13.56 -1.39
CA ALA A 234 18.63 14.82 -2.02
C ALA A 234 17.17 14.71 -2.50
N GLY A 235 16.30 14.27 -1.58
CA GLY A 235 14.97 13.73 -1.88
C GLY A 235 13.95 14.78 -2.35
N LEU A 236 12.90 14.28 -3.02
CA LEU A 236 11.70 15.05 -3.30
C LEU A 236 11.04 15.52 -2.00
N GLY A 237 10.54 16.76 -1.99
CA GLY A 237 9.67 17.24 -0.91
C GLY A 237 8.35 16.45 -0.85
N ALA A 238 7.70 16.42 0.30
CA ALA A 238 6.40 15.77 0.47
C ALA A 238 5.58 16.47 1.55
N ALA A 239 4.27 16.27 1.51
CA ALA A 239 3.34 16.87 2.47
C ALA A 239 2.19 15.92 2.77
N THR A 240 1.73 15.92 4.03
CA THR A 240 0.68 15.04 4.55
C THR A 240 -0.61 15.06 3.74
N HIS A 241 -1.06 16.22 3.26
CA HIS A 241 -2.31 16.30 2.49
C HIS A 241 -2.22 15.53 1.16
N ILE A 242 -1.03 15.31 0.62
CA ILE A 242 -0.81 14.50 -0.58
C ILE A 242 -0.65 13.04 -0.22
N THR A 243 0.30 12.72 0.66
CA THR A 243 0.60 11.31 0.97
C THR A 243 -0.56 10.63 1.69
N GLY A 244 -1.30 11.36 2.54
CA GLY A 244 -2.57 10.94 3.12
C GLY A 244 -3.67 10.74 2.08
N THR A 245 -3.78 11.62 1.07
CA THR A 245 -4.76 11.42 -0.02
C THR A 245 -4.44 10.17 -0.84
N PHE A 246 -3.17 9.91 -1.17
CA PHE A 246 -2.76 8.65 -1.80
C PHE A 246 -3.20 7.44 -0.96
N ALA A 247 -3.03 7.51 0.36
CA ALA A 247 -3.45 6.45 1.27
C ALA A 247 -4.97 6.25 1.28
N PHE A 248 -5.75 7.32 1.41
CA PHE A 248 -7.21 7.24 1.46
C PHE A 248 -7.80 6.76 0.14
N VAL A 249 -7.20 7.14 -1.00
CA VAL A 249 -7.57 6.60 -2.31
C VAL A 249 -7.21 5.11 -2.42
N ALA A 250 -6.05 4.69 -1.89
CA ALA A 250 -5.68 3.27 -1.85
C ALA A 250 -6.67 2.45 -0.99
N VAL A 251 -7.08 2.96 0.17
CA VAL A 251 -8.05 2.32 1.04
C VAL A 251 -9.44 2.30 0.40
N GLY A 252 -9.87 3.38 -0.25
CA GLY A 252 -11.12 3.37 -1.03
C GLY A 252 -11.14 2.24 -2.07
N LYS A 253 -10.03 2.04 -2.79
CA LYS A 253 -9.89 0.92 -3.74
C LYS A 253 -9.85 -0.44 -3.03
N ALA A 254 -9.15 -0.53 -1.91
CA ALA A 254 -9.06 -1.74 -1.11
C ALA A 254 -10.43 -2.21 -0.63
N LEU A 255 -11.26 -1.30 -0.10
CA LEU A 255 -12.61 -1.62 0.36
C LEU A 255 -13.50 -2.07 -0.80
N GLU A 256 -13.42 -1.43 -1.97
CA GLU A 256 -14.11 -1.91 -3.19
C GLU A 256 -13.73 -3.35 -3.52
N MET A 257 -12.46 -3.73 -3.36
CA MET A 257 -11.97 -5.07 -3.64
C MET A 257 -12.40 -6.08 -2.56
N LEU A 258 -12.29 -5.72 -1.28
CA LEU A 258 -12.64 -6.57 -0.15
C LEU A 258 -14.16 -6.84 -0.06
N LEU A 259 -14.98 -5.88 -0.50
CA LEU A 259 -16.44 -5.97 -0.49
C LEU A 259 -17.05 -6.61 -1.74
N LYS A 260 -16.26 -6.90 -2.79
CA LYS A 260 -16.75 -7.67 -3.93
C LYS A 260 -17.13 -9.09 -3.51
N PRO A 261 -18.33 -9.60 -3.85
CA PRO A 261 -18.72 -10.96 -3.49
C PRO A 261 -17.65 -11.96 -3.92
N LYS A 262 -17.17 -12.80 -2.99
CA LYS A 262 -16.25 -13.88 -3.35
C LYS A 262 -17.04 -14.85 -4.24
N VAL A 263 -16.56 -15.09 -5.47
CA VAL A 263 -17.09 -16.19 -6.28
C VAL A 263 -16.79 -17.48 -5.50
N PRO A 264 -17.78 -18.36 -5.25
CA PRO A 264 -17.52 -19.61 -4.56
C PRO A 264 -16.37 -20.34 -5.25
N ALA A 265 -15.39 -20.81 -4.48
CA ALA A 265 -14.40 -21.72 -5.01
C ALA A 265 -15.14 -22.93 -5.59
N ALA A 266 -14.85 -23.28 -6.85
CA ALA A 266 -15.40 -24.49 -7.44
C ALA A 266 -15.07 -25.66 -6.50
N THR A 267 -16.10 -26.33 -5.99
CA THR A 267 -15.94 -27.54 -5.19
C THR A 267 -15.09 -28.52 -6.01
N PRO A 268 -13.98 -29.07 -5.48
CA PRO A 268 -13.27 -30.13 -6.18
C PRO A 268 -14.29 -31.24 -6.45
N ALA A 269 -14.40 -31.64 -7.72
CA ALA A 269 -15.25 -32.76 -8.10
C ALA A 269 -14.83 -33.97 -7.25
N ALA A 270 -15.78 -34.52 -6.50
CA ALA A 270 -15.56 -35.76 -5.76
C ALA A 270 -15.06 -36.81 -6.77
N GLU A 271 -13.85 -37.33 -6.54
CA GLU A 271 -13.34 -38.47 -7.27
C GLU A 271 -14.35 -39.62 -7.12
N ALA A 272 -14.98 -39.98 -8.24
CA ALA A 272 -15.80 -41.17 -8.33
C ALA A 272 -14.91 -42.37 -8.02
N VAL A 273 -15.08 -42.93 -6.84
CA VAL A 273 -14.56 -44.26 -6.48
C VAL A 273 -15.23 -45.25 -7.43
N ALA A 274 -14.51 -45.61 -8.49
CA ALA A 274 -14.87 -46.74 -9.34
C ALA A 274 -14.56 -48.02 -8.56
N ALA A 275 -15.61 -48.64 -8.00
CA ALA A 275 -15.60 -50.03 -7.58
C ALA A 275 -16.36 -50.84 -8.63
N ALA A 276 -15.61 -51.53 -9.50
CA ALA A 276 -15.95 -52.81 -10.16
C ALA A 276 -14.77 -53.25 -11.02
#